data_AF-A0A7W7QHC2-F1
#
_entry.id   AF-A0A7W7QHC2-F1
#
_cell.length_a   1.000
_cell.length_b   1.000
_cell.length_c   1.000
_cell.angle_alpha   90.00
_cell.angle_beta   90.00
_cell.angle_gamma   90.00
#
_symmetry.space_group_name_H-M   'P 1'
#
loop_
_entity.id
_entity.type
_entity.pdbx_description
1 polymer ?
#
loop_
_entity_poly.entity_id
_entity_poly.type
_entity_poly.pdbx_seq_one_letter_code
_entity_poly.pdbx_strand_id
1 'polypeptide(L)'
;MTVLLALPPLAVTTPASAATTRTAAPYCYEEPSQPTADVSDLKARFTASNWMQTLQTMYRRRWPSGEALAVAQARDQYWTQFVRTNSFEAFAESMMVAIHEETHMWDLDPARTRWNVHTAAWINASRQDTTVPLHDGFPRKEIIPLITDRLSDSMDGIYLRDRTQGEYHLQGVLAELNAGLTGLPAVTVVQEYIRGIGASNARDIAATNLRYLLLYLRVAKSRHPDYWTKIKNEPKLRELVLTQFLRTAYWLEKSAPYTGKLGSPDADRITATNYSAENIAILEEFTGRRVRTDTQKNCTL
;
A
#
# COMPACT_ATOMS: atom_id res chain seq x y z
N MET A 1 -20.94 -60.60 -60.87
CA MET A 1 -21.94 -59.72 -60.23
C MET A 1 -21.77 -59.92 -58.73
N THR A 2 -20.97 -59.07 -58.10
CA THR A 2 -20.49 -59.26 -56.72
C THR A 2 -20.88 -58.02 -55.94
N VAL A 3 -21.78 -58.18 -54.97
CA VAL A 3 -22.30 -57.10 -54.12
C VAL A 3 -21.40 -57.01 -52.89
N LEU A 4 -20.69 -55.88 -52.73
CA LEU A 4 -20.01 -55.52 -51.49
C LEU A 4 -20.99 -54.76 -50.58
N LEU A 5 -21.25 -55.33 -49.40
CA LEU A 5 -21.96 -54.68 -48.30
C LEU A 5 -20.96 -53.85 -47.47
N ALA A 6 -21.19 -52.54 -47.37
CA ALA A 6 -20.44 -51.64 -46.51
C ALA A 6 -21.08 -51.57 -45.10
N LEU A 7 -20.28 -51.79 -44.06
CA LEU A 7 -20.65 -51.63 -42.66
C LEU A 7 -20.59 -50.14 -42.24
N PRO A 8 -21.42 -49.69 -41.28
CA PRO A 8 -21.41 -48.32 -40.79
C PRO A 8 -20.27 -48.08 -39.77
N PRO A 9 -19.78 -46.84 -39.63
CA PRO A 9 -18.74 -46.52 -38.66
C PRO A 9 -19.29 -46.43 -37.24
N LEU A 10 -18.53 -47.00 -36.29
CA LEU A 10 -18.75 -46.87 -34.85
C LEU A 10 -18.36 -45.45 -34.42
N ALA A 11 -19.30 -44.73 -33.81
CA ALA A 11 -19.04 -43.44 -33.17
C ALA A 11 -18.24 -43.65 -31.87
N VAL A 12 -17.02 -43.14 -31.83
CA VAL A 12 -16.19 -43.08 -30.62
C VAL A 12 -16.62 -41.85 -29.83
N THR A 13 -17.27 -42.06 -28.68
CA THR A 13 -17.52 -41.01 -27.70
C THR A 13 -16.25 -40.78 -26.88
N THR A 14 -15.55 -39.68 -27.16
CA THR A 14 -14.48 -39.18 -26.29
C THR A 14 -15.07 -38.71 -24.96
N PRO A 15 -14.56 -39.18 -23.80
CA PRO A 15 -15.01 -38.69 -22.51
C PRO A 15 -14.61 -37.21 -22.38
N ALA A 16 -15.57 -36.36 -22.03
CA ALA A 16 -15.32 -34.97 -21.71
C ALA A 16 -14.34 -34.90 -20.54
N SER A 17 -13.13 -34.40 -20.80
CA SER A 17 -12.14 -34.12 -19.78
C SER A 17 -12.71 -33.03 -18.87
N ALA A 18 -13.06 -33.40 -17.63
CA ALA A 18 -13.42 -32.45 -16.61
C ALA A 18 -12.22 -31.54 -16.37
N ALA A 19 -12.29 -30.30 -16.86
CA ALA A 19 -11.30 -29.28 -16.60
C ALA A 19 -11.24 -29.08 -15.09
N THR A 20 -10.21 -29.65 -14.46
CA THR A 20 -9.91 -29.38 -13.06
C THR A 20 -9.51 -27.92 -12.99
N THR A 21 -10.39 -27.06 -12.48
CA THR A 21 -10.09 -25.65 -12.21
C THR A 21 -8.96 -25.64 -11.19
N ARG A 22 -7.71 -25.53 -11.67
CA ARG A 22 -6.54 -25.38 -10.83
C ARG A 22 -6.74 -24.11 -10.01
N THR A 23 -7.06 -24.27 -8.73
CA THR A 23 -7.12 -23.16 -7.79
C THR A 23 -5.78 -22.43 -7.86
N ALA A 24 -5.81 -21.14 -8.18
CA ALA A 24 -4.60 -20.33 -8.21
C ALA A 24 -3.94 -20.37 -6.83
N ALA A 25 -2.61 -20.43 -6.78
CA ALA A 25 -1.89 -20.39 -5.51
C ALA A 25 -2.21 -19.08 -4.76
N PRO A 26 -2.23 -19.09 -3.42
CA PRO A 26 -2.38 -17.89 -2.62
C PRO A 26 -1.35 -16.83 -3.02
N TYR A 27 -1.81 -15.58 -3.20
CA TYR A 27 -0.94 -14.43 -3.35
C TYR A 27 -0.67 -13.83 -1.98
N CYS A 28 0.58 -13.83 -1.55
CA CYS A 28 1.03 -13.24 -0.30
C CYS A 28 1.95 -12.05 -0.59
N TYR A 29 1.74 -10.95 0.13
CA TYR A 29 2.72 -9.87 0.15
C TYR A 29 3.82 -10.16 1.17
N GLU A 30 5.06 -10.12 0.72
CA GLU A 30 6.24 -10.12 1.57
C GLU A 30 7.34 -9.26 0.93
N GLU A 31 8.23 -8.74 1.75
CA GLU A 31 9.46 -8.11 1.28
C GLU A 31 10.61 -8.36 2.26
N PRO A 32 11.87 -8.31 1.79
CA PRO A 32 13.02 -8.45 2.67
C PRO A 32 13.07 -7.34 3.73
N SER A 33 13.15 -7.72 5.00
CA SER A 33 13.39 -6.80 6.10
C SER A 33 14.10 -7.50 7.26
N GLN A 34 15.08 -6.85 7.87
CA GLN A 34 15.79 -7.32 9.06
C GLN A 34 15.87 -6.18 10.10
N PRO A 35 14.77 -5.87 10.82
CA PRO A 35 14.73 -4.75 11.76
C PRO A 35 15.83 -4.78 12.84
N THR A 36 16.35 -5.97 13.15
CA THR A 36 17.37 -6.20 14.19
C THR A 36 18.81 -6.24 13.67
N ALA A 37 19.05 -6.09 12.36
CA ALA A 37 20.41 -6.07 11.84
C ALA A 37 21.22 -4.89 12.44
N ASP A 38 22.48 -5.12 12.80
CA ASP A 38 23.27 -4.11 13.50
C ASP A 38 23.58 -2.89 12.60
N VAL A 39 23.39 -1.70 13.17
CA VAL A 39 23.69 -0.39 12.58
C VAL A 39 24.40 0.54 13.56
N SER A 40 24.94 -0.02 14.66
CA SER A 40 25.65 0.73 15.70
C SER A 40 26.86 1.49 15.16
N ASP A 41 27.56 0.91 14.18
CA ASP A 41 28.66 1.55 13.45
C ASP A 41 28.21 2.79 12.67
N LEU A 42 27.02 2.73 12.06
CA LEU A 42 26.43 3.85 11.33
C LEU A 42 26.04 4.97 12.28
N LYS A 43 25.41 4.63 13.41
CA LYS A 43 25.10 5.58 14.47
C LYS A 43 26.36 6.28 15.01
N ALA A 44 27.42 5.51 15.29
CA ALA A 44 28.66 6.05 15.84
C ALA A 44 29.40 7.01 14.88
N ARG A 45 29.18 6.88 13.57
CA ARG A 45 29.82 7.71 12.53
C ARG A 45 28.86 8.72 11.90
N PHE A 46 27.65 8.85 12.41
CA PHE A 46 26.64 9.73 11.83
C PHE A 46 27.05 11.20 11.94
N THR A 47 26.90 11.93 10.84
CA THR A 47 27.14 13.37 10.73
C THR A 47 26.14 13.98 9.77
N ALA A 48 25.94 15.29 9.85
CA ALA A 48 25.12 15.99 8.87
C ALA A 48 25.65 15.88 7.44
N SER A 49 26.95 15.70 7.22
CA SER A 49 27.51 15.55 5.88
C SER A 49 27.32 14.17 5.25
N ASN A 50 27.05 13.12 6.05
CA ASN A 50 26.97 11.74 5.54
C ASN A 50 25.58 11.10 5.73
N TRP A 51 24.53 11.91 5.97
CA TRP A 51 23.20 11.39 6.27
C TRP A 51 22.65 10.48 5.16
N MET A 52 22.84 10.83 3.89
CA MET A 52 22.33 10.04 2.76
C MET A 52 23.03 8.68 2.66
N GLN A 53 24.36 8.67 2.81
CA GLN A 53 25.13 7.43 2.84
C GLN A 53 24.74 6.56 4.03
N THR A 54 24.49 7.19 5.19
CA THR A 54 23.98 6.51 6.38
C THR A 54 22.62 5.89 6.11
N LEU A 55 21.69 6.64 5.49
CA LEU A 55 20.35 6.17 5.13
C LEU A 55 20.40 4.92 4.24
N GLN A 56 21.11 5.04 3.13
CA GLN A 56 21.22 3.96 2.13
C GLN A 56 21.86 2.72 2.76
N THR A 57 22.93 2.87 3.55
CA THR A 57 23.59 1.73 4.21
C THR A 57 22.73 1.10 5.30
N MET A 58 22.01 1.91 6.07
CA MET A 58 21.09 1.45 7.12
C MET A 58 19.94 0.64 6.51
N TYR A 59 19.30 1.16 5.46
CA TYR A 59 18.24 0.45 4.77
C TYR A 59 18.72 -0.74 3.97
N ARG A 60 19.92 -0.72 3.38
CA ARG A 60 20.47 -1.94 2.76
C ARG A 60 20.48 -3.12 3.73
N ARG A 61 20.84 -2.86 5.00
CA ARG A 61 20.90 -3.88 6.05
C ARG A 61 19.52 -4.27 6.55
N ARG A 62 18.60 -3.31 6.70
CA ARG A 62 17.34 -3.51 7.43
C ARG A 62 16.08 -3.56 6.57
N TRP A 63 16.07 -2.91 5.42
CA TRP A 63 14.95 -2.82 4.48
C TRP A 63 15.42 -2.43 3.06
N PRO A 64 15.88 -3.39 2.24
CA PRO A 64 16.42 -3.11 0.92
C PRO A 64 15.49 -2.32 -0.02
N SER A 65 14.16 -2.44 0.11
CA SER A 65 13.23 -1.61 -0.65
C SER A 65 13.34 -0.12 -0.31
N GLY A 66 13.61 0.22 0.95
CA GLY A 66 13.86 1.59 1.38
C GLY A 66 15.18 2.14 0.85
N GLU A 67 16.22 1.30 0.77
CA GLU A 67 17.49 1.69 0.13
C GLU A 67 17.25 1.99 -1.34
N ALA A 68 16.55 1.10 -2.06
CA ALA A 68 16.30 1.28 -3.49
C ALA A 68 15.53 2.58 -3.78
N LEU A 69 14.52 2.91 -2.97
CA LEU A 69 13.82 4.20 -3.06
C LEU A 69 14.78 5.36 -2.76
N ALA A 70 15.59 5.22 -1.71
CA ALA A 70 16.52 6.26 -1.31
C ALA A 70 17.61 6.54 -2.36
N VAL A 71 18.03 5.52 -3.10
CA VAL A 71 18.94 5.67 -4.25
C VAL A 71 18.20 6.32 -5.43
N ALA A 72 16.96 5.92 -5.71
CA ALA A 72 16.17 6.47 -6.80
C ALA A 72 15.90 7.97 -6.64
N GLN A 73 15.69 8.42 -5.39
CA GLN A 73 15.40 9.82 -5.07
C GLN A 73 16.63 10.63 -4.65
N ALA A 74 17.86 10.08 -4.72
CA ALA A 74 19.05 10.73 -4.14
C ALA A 74 19.39 12.12 -4.70
N ARG A 75 18.73 12.52 -5.80
CA ARG A 75 18.89 13.81 -6.46
C ARG A 75 17.71 14.77 -6.24
N ASP A 76 16.70 14.39 -5.47
CA ASP A 76 15.66 15.34 -5.09
C ASP A 76 16.26 16.44 -4.20
N GLN A 77 16.04 17.68 -4.62
CA GLN A 77 16.53 18.86 -3.94
C GLN A 77 15.72 19.19 -2.69
N TYR A 78 14.48 18.68 -2.58
CA TYR A 78 13.58 18.98 -1.47
C TYR A 78 13.72 18.01 -0.30
N TRP A 79 14.27 16.81 -0.51
CA TRP A 79 14.47 15.80 0.51
C TRP A 79 15.04 16.33 1.84
N THR A 80 16.06 17.19 1.77
CA THR A 80 16.70 17.77 2.97
C THR A 80 15.74 18.54 3.89
N GLN A 81 14.58 18.99 3.41
CA GLN A 81 13.56 19.66 4.22
C GLN A 81 12.91 18.73 5.25
N PHE A 82 12.91 17.42 4.98
CA PHE A 82 12.27 16.41 5.82
C PHE A 82 13.27 15.64 6.68
N VAL A 83 14.58 15.82 6.47
CA VAL A 83 15.62 15.06 7.17
C VAL A 83 16.22 15.89 8.30
N ARG A 84 16.21 15.35 9.52
CA ARG A 84 16.84 15.99 10.68
C ARG A 84 18.21 15.40 10.93
N THR A 85 19.26 16.21 10.79
CA THR A 85 20.65 15.70 10.83
C THR A 85 21.44 16.09 12.08
N ASN A 86 20.76 16.57 13.13
CA ASN A 86 21.39 17.02 14.38
C ASN A 86 21.79 15.87 15.32
N SER A 87 21.17 14.69 15.18
CA SER A 87 21.58 13.46 15.86
C SER A 87 21.08 12.24 15.08
N PHE A 88 21.62 11.06 15.36
CA PHE A 88 21.15 9.83 14.72
C PHE A 88 19.69 9.50 15.09
N GLU A 89 19.29 9.76 16.34
CA GLU A 89 17.90 9.59 16.80
C GLU A 89 16.94 10.53 16.05
N ALA A 90 17.30 11.81 15.92
CA ALA A 90 16.46 12.76 15.19
C ALA A 90 16.39 12.40 13.70
N PHE A 91 17.49 11.91 13.13
CA PHE A 91 17.55 11.38 11.78
C PHE A 91 16.61 10.19 11.61
N ALA A 92 16.74 9.15 12.43
CA ALA A 92 15.90 7.95 12.39
C ALA A 92 14.41 8.30 12.57
N GLU A 93 14.09 9.22 13.48
CA GLU A 93 12.71 9.68 13.70
C GLU A 93 12.14 10.46 12.51
N SER A 94 12.97 11.22 11.81
CA SER A 94 12.54 11.97 10.62
C SER A 94 12.24 11.09 9.40
N MET A 95 12.67 9.82 9.41
CA MET A 95 12.51 8.92 8.26
C MET A 95 11.06 8.57 7.92
N MET A 96 10.12 8.67 8.87
CA MET A 96 8.71 8.46 8.56
C MET A 96 8.26 9.49 7.52
N VAL A 97 8.44 10.77 7.83
CA VAL A 97 8.07 11.87 6.93
C VAL A 97 8.96 11.87 5.69
N ALA A 98 10.28 11.79 5.85
CA ALA A 98 11.19 11.90 4.71
C ALA A 98 10.89 10.82 3.64
N ILE A 99 10.74 9.56 4.02
CA ILE A 99 10.42 8.50 3.05
C ILE A 99 8.98 8.57 2.53
N HIS A 100 8.03 9.01 3.37
CA HIS A 100 6.66 9.28 2.93
C HIS A 100 6.64 10.31 1.80
N GLU A 101 7.27 11.47 2.00
CA GLU A 101 7.30 12.56 1.01
C GLU A 101 8.12 12.17 -0.24
N GLU A 102 9.25 11.46 -0.09
CA GLU A 102 10.00 10.94 -1.24
C GLU A 102 9.21 9.93 -2.07
N THR A 103 8.25 9.26 -1.45
CA THR A 103 7.32 8.38 -2.17
C THR A 103 6.34 9.20 -2.98
N HIS A 104 5.82 10.32 -2.46
CA HIS A 104 5.04 11.26 -3.27
C HIS A 104 5.86 11.80 -4.44
N MET A 105 7.13 12.17 -4.22
CA MET A 105 8.02 12.63 -5.30
C MET A 105 8.20 11.55 -6.38
N TRP A 106 8.23 10.27 -6.00
CA TRP A 106 8.30 9.19 -6.97
C TRP A 106 6.97 8.95 -7.70
N ASP A 107 5.89 8.83 -6.94
CA ASP A 107 4.55 8.43 -7.40
C ASP A 107 3.91 9.52 -8.28
N LEU A 108 4.13 10.79 -7.96
CA LEU A 108 3.46 11.93 -8.60
C LEU A 108 4.31 12.63 -9.67
N ASP A 109 5.48 12.09 -9.99
CA ASP A 109 6.32 12.59 -11.07
C ASP A 109 5.56 12.60 -12.42
N PRO A 110 5.53 13.73 -13.13
CA PRO A 110 4.84 13.88 -14.42
C PRO A 110 5.29 12.90 -15.51
N ALA A 111 6.48 12.31 -15.40
CA ALA A 111 6.97 11.28 -16.33
C ALA A 111 6.27 9.93 -16.16
N ARG A 112 5.59 9.68 -15.02
CA ARG A 112 4.96 8.40 -14.68
C ARG A 112 3.47 8.51 -14.37
N THR A 113 3.02 9.73 -14.06
CA THR A 113 1.67 10.00 -13.58
C THR A 113 1.06 11.17 -14.35
N ARG A 114 -0.24 11.07 -14.60
CA ARG A 114 -1.07 12.19 -15.07
C ARG A 114 -2.27 12.28 -14.16
N TRP A 115 -2.39 13.41 -13.46
CA TRP A 115 -3.41 13.62 -12.42
C TRP A 115 -4.79 13.18 -12.90
N ASN A 116 -5.43 12.31 -12.11
CA ASN A 116 -6.74 11.69 -12.36
C ASN A 116 -6.87 10.82 -13.62
N VAL A 117 -5.81 10.63 -14.42
CA VAL A 117 -5.86 9.76 -15.60
C VAL A 117 -5.21 8.42 -15.31
N HIS A 118 -3.96 8.44 -14.84
CA HIS A 118 -3.22 7.27 -14.41
C HIS A 118 -2.19 7.64 -13.35
N THR A 119 -1.89 6.72 -12.45
CA THR A 119 -0.88 6.89 -11.39
C THR A 119 0.28 5.92 -11.55
N ALA A 120 1.34 6.21 -10.81
CA ALA A 120 2.37 5.25 -10.46
C ALA A 120 2.30 4.94 -8.95
N ALA A 121 2.89 3.83 -8.54
CA ALA A 121 3.08 3.46 -7.15
C ALA A 121 4.40 2.71 -6.95
N TRP A 122 5.28 3.27 -6.11
CA TRP A 122 6.44 2.55 -5.60
C TRP A 122 5.99 1.50 -4.57
N ILE A 123 6.13 0.21 -4.91
CA ILE A 123 5.74 -0.88 -4.01
C ILE A 123 6.96 -1.37 -3.23
N ASN A 124 7.99 -1.85 -3.91
CA ASN A 124 9.24 -2.32 -3.30
C ASN A 124 10.38 -2.33 -4.33
N ALA A 125 11.56 -2.83 -3.94
CA ALA A 125 12.73 -2.86 -4.83
C ALA A 125 12.51 -3.66 -6.14
N SER A 126 11.62 -4.66 -6.15
CA SER A 126 11.38 -5.52 -7.32
C SER A 126 10.10 -5.15 -8.09
N ARG A 127 9.25 -4.29 -7.54
CA ARG A 127 7.97 -3.91 -8.14
C ARG A 127 7.70 -2.42 -8.02
N GLN A 128 7.51 -1.82 -9.18
CA GLN A 128 7.09 -0.44 -9.38
C GLN A 128 5.92 -0.47 -10.37
N ASP A 129 4.74 -0.08 -9.93
CA ASP A 129 3.58 -0.04 -10.83
C ASP A 129 3.56 1.32 -11.51
N THR A 130 3.51 1.31 -12.85
CA THR A 130 3.45 2.54 -13.65
C THR A 130 2.26 2.50 -14.60
N THR A 131 1.71 3.68 -14.89
CA THR A 131 0.55 3.84 -15.78
C THR A 131 -0.63 2.96 -15.33
N VAL A 132 -1.01 3.05 -14.06
CA VAL A 132 -2.21 2.40 -13.49
C VAL A 132 -3.41 3.28 -13.80
N PRO A 133 -4.37 2.86 -14.66
CA PRO A 133 -5.51 3.69 -15.04
C PRO A 133 -6.41 3.99 -13.85
N LEU A 134 -6.85 5.24 -13.72
CA LEU A 134 -7.74 5.68 -12.65
C LEU A 134 -9.15 6.03 -13.14
N HIS A 135 -9.30 6.47 -14.40
CA HIS A 135 -10.58 6.92 -14.96
C HIS A 135 -11.24 8.04 -14.15
N ASP A 136 -10.43 8.97 -13.64
CA ASP A 136 -10.80 10.07 -12.77
C ASP A 136 -11.30 9.61 -11.39
N GLY A 137 -12.61 9.70 -11.16
CA GLY A 137 -13.27 9.37 -9.90
C GLY A 137 -14.14 10.51 -9.42
N PHE A 138 -14.30 10.57 -8.10
CA PHE A 138 -15.08 11.58 -7.39
C PHE A 138 -14.31 12.08 -6.17
N PRO A 139 -14.66 13.25 -5.60
CA PRO A 139 -14.02 13.82 -4.41
C PRO A 139 -13.98 12.83 -3.23
N ARG A 140 -12.80 12.60 -2.65
CA ARG A 140 -12.65 11.65 -1.53
C ARG A 140 -13.43 12.07 -0.29
N LYS A 141 -13.76 13.35 -0.13
CA LYS A 141 -14.67 13.83 0.93
C LYS A 141 -16.05 13.14 0.92
N GLU A 142 -16.49 12.56 -0.21
CA GLU A 142 -17.76 11.85 -0.29
C GLU A 142 -17.83 10.60 0.60
N ILE A 143 -16.71 10.12 1.13
CA ILE A 143 -16.68 9.00 2.08
C ILE A 143 -17.00 9.40 3.53
N ILE A 144 -17.00 10.70 3.85
CA ILE A 144 -17.23 11.21 5.22
C ILE A 144 -18.51 10.62 5.86
N PRO A 145 -19.66 10.52 5.17
CA PRO A 145 -20.87 9.96 5.78
C PRO A 145 -20.74 8.50 6.23
N LEU A 146 -19.74 7.75 5.74
CA LEU A 146 -19.47 6.37 6.17
C LEU A 146 -18.55 6.30 7.40
N ILE A 147 -18.01 7.42 7.87
CA ILE A 147 -17.18 7.51 9.07
C ILE A 147 -18.07 7.95 10.23
N THR A 148 -18.52 6.98 11.04
CA THR A 148 -19.47 7.20 12.15
C THR A 148 -18.81 7.23 13.53
N ASP A 149 -17.49 7.13 13.57
CA ASP A 149 -16.67 7.20 14.77
C ASP A 149 -15.75 8.44 14.74
N ARG A 150 -14.85 8.55 15.71
CA ARG A 150 -13.87 9.65 15.81
C ARG A 150 -12.43 9.15 15.79
N LEU A 151 -12.20 7.90 15.37
CA LEU A 151 -10.88 7.26 15.47
C LEU A 151 -9.84 7.98 14.60
N SER A 152 -10.24 8.53 13.46
CA SER A 152 -9.38 9.21 12.50
C SER A 152 -9.61 10.72 12.42
N ASP A 153 -10.26 11.35 13.41
CA ASP A 153 -10.82 12.71 13.26
C ASP A 153 -9.80 13.78 12.84
N SER A 154 -8.56 13.70 13.35
CA SER A 154 -7.45 14.57 12.94
C SER A 154 -7.10 14.41 11.45
N MET A 155 -6.99 13.16 10.99
CA MET A 155 -6.71 12.85 9.58
C MET A 155 -7.93 13.14 8.69
N ASP A 156 -9.15 12.93 9.18
CA ASP A 156 -10.37 13.30 8.45
C ASP A 156 -10.39 14.81 8.21
N GLY A 157 -9.93 15.60 9.19
CA GLY A 157 -9.74 17.04 9.08
C GLY A 157 -8.81 17.43 7.92
N ILE A 158 -7.66 16.76 7.82
CA ILE A 158 -6.63 17.05 6.81
C ILE A 158 -7.03 16.54 5.42
N TYR A 159 -7.44 15.29 5.31
CA TYR A 159 -7.59 14.63 4.02
C TYR A 159 -9.00 14.75 3.44
N LEU A 160 -10.03 14.84 4.28
CA LEU A 160 -11.42 14.77 3.81
C LEU A 160 -12.17 16.10 3.95
N ARG A 161 -11.98 16.83 5.07
CA ARG A 161 -12.74 18.05 5.38
C ARG A 161 -12.05 19.33 4.92
N ASP A 162 -10.74 19.31 4.74
CA ASP A 162 -10.02 20.41 4.10
C ASP A 162 -10.54 20.66 2.68
N ARG A 163 -10.58 21.93 2.29
CA ARG A 163 -11.22 22.38 1.04
C ARG A 163 -10.49 21.92 -0.21
N THR A 164 -9.18 21.70 -0.15
CA THR A 164 -8.39 21.29 -1.31
C THR A 164 -8.20 19.79 -1.31
N GLN A 165 -7.71 19.28 -0.18
CA GLN A 165 -7.43 17.87 0.03
C GLN A 165 -8.70 17.01 -0.10
N GLY A 166 -9.86 17.50 0.34
CA GLY A 166 -11.14 16.79 0.21
C GLY A 166 -11.62 16.61 -1.24
N GLU A 167 -11.14 17.45 -2.16
CA GLU A 167 -11.49 17.40 -3.59
C GLU A 167 -10.61 16.43 -4.38
N TYR A 168 -9.56 15.87 -3.79
CA TYR A 168 -8.76 14.87 -4.48
C TYR A 168 -9.56 13.60 -4.73
N HIS A 169 -9.38 13.01 -5.92
CA HIS A 169 -10.09 11.79 -6.32
C HIS A 169 -9.31 10.54 -5.90
N LEU A 170 -9.54 9.40 -6.56
CA LEU A 170 -8.88 8.13 -6.26
C LEU A 170 -7.35 8.26 -6.25
N GLN A 171 -6.78 9.13 -7.11
CA GLN A 171 -5.35 9.40 -7.10
C GLN A 171 -4.84 9.86 -5.73
N GLY A 172 -5.50 10.84 -5.11
CA GLY A 172 -5.09 11.33 -3.79
C GLY A 172 -5.33 10.31 -2.67
N VAL A 173 -6.27 9.38 -2.83
CA VAL A 173 -6.46 8.27 -1.88
C VAL A 173 -5.32 7.25 -2.01
N LEU A 174 -4.95 6.87 -3.23
CA LEU A 174 -3.89 5.90 -3.48
C LEU A 174 -2.50 6.44 -3.16
N ALA A 175 -2.23 7.71 -3.46
CA ALA A 175 -0.93 8.35 -3.20
C ALA A 175 -0.65 8.43 -1.69
N GLU A 176 -1.61 8.92 -0.89
CA GLU A 176 -1.44 9.00 0.57
C GLU A 176 -1.32 7.61 1.22
N LEU A 177 -2.08 6.63 0.73
CA LEU A 177 -1.91 5.25 1.17
C LEU A 177 -0.52 4.73 0.83
N ASN A 178 -0.05 4.90 -0.41
CA ASN A 178 1.25 4.37 -0.81
C ASN A 178 2.41 5.00 -0.04
N ALA A 179 2.38 6.32 0.14
CA ALA A 179 3.33 7.06 0.96
C ALA A 179 3.27 6.63 2.44
N GLY A 180 2.08 6.33 2.98
CA GLY A 180 1.94 5.70 4.30
C GLY A 180 2.59 4.31 4.36
N LEU A 181 2.50 3.53 3.28
CA LEU A 181 3.05 2.17 3.17
C LEU A 181 4.56 2.12 2.93
N THR A 182 5.20 3.24 2.63
CA THR A 182 6.66 3.40 2.66
C THR A 182 7.14 4.08 3.94
N GLY A 183 6.40 5.05 4.47
CA GLY A 183 6.70 5.72 5.73
C GLY A 183 6.67 4.79 6.95
N LEU A 184 5.68 3.89 7.04
CA LEU A 184 5.60 2.93 8.15
C LEU A 184 6.82 2.00 8.24
N PRO A 185 7.23 1.28 7.17
CA PRO A 185 8.45 0.48 7.23
C PRO A 185 9.71 1.30 7.52
N ALA A 186 9.80 2.52 6.97
CA ALA A 186 10.95 3.41 7.15
C ALA A 186 11.33 3.63 8.62
N VAL A 187 10.33 3.66 9.52
CA VAL A 187 10.53 3.80 10.97
C VAL A 187 10.39 2.51 11.75
N THR A 188 9.64 1.53 11.25
CA THR A 188 9.53 0.20 11.89
C THR A 188 10.91 -0.45 12.00
N VAL A 189 11.75 -0.29 10.98
CA VAL A 189 13.07 -0.92 10.92
C VAL A 189 14.15 -0.17 11.70
N VAL A 190 13.82 0.95 12.35
CA VAL A 190 14.73 1.76 13.19
C VAL A 190 14.08 2.19 14.51
N GLN A 191 13.01 1.50 14.92
CA GLN A 191 12.16 1.89 16.05
C GLN A 191 12.90 2.09 17.38
N GLU A 192 14.05 1.44 17.58
CA GLU A 192 14.85 1.55 18.79
C GLU A 192 15.52 2.93 18.94
N TYR A 193 15.63 3.68 17.84
CA TYR A 193 16.21 5.02 17.79
C TYR A 193 15.16 6.14 17.83
N ILE A 194 13.88 5.80 17.79
CA ILE A 194 12.78 6.77 17.86
C ILE A 194 12.57 7.15 19.33
N ARG A 195 12.70 8.46 19.63
CA ARG A 195 12.64 9.00 20.99
C ARG A 195 11.57 10.06 21.18
N GLY A 196 11.19 10.77 20.13
CA GLY A 196 10.14 11.78 20.13
C GLY A 196 8.86 11.33 19.42
N ILE A 197 8.08 12.33 19.00
CA ILE A 197 6.74 12.19 18.40
C ILE A 197 6.76 12.16 16.87
N GLY A 198 7.89 12.40 16.21
CA GLY A 198 7.98 12.60 14.75
C GLY A 198 7.59 11.37 13.93
N ALA A 199 7.56 10.18 14.52
CA ALA A 199 7.12 8.94 13.88
C ALA A 199 5.85 8.34 14.53
N SER A 200 5.22 9.05 15.48
CA SER A 200 4.20 8.47 16.35
C SER A 200 2.84 8.25 15.71
N ASN A 201 2.67 8.64 14.44
CA ASN A 201 1.44 8.44 13.67
C ASN A 201 1.66 7.54 12.43
N ALA A 202 2.81 6.88 12.30
CA ALA A 202 3.12 6.06 11.12
C ALA A 202 2.08 4.94 10.89
N ARG A 203 1.67 4.27 11.97
CA ARG A 203 0.62 3.24 11.94
C ARG A 203 -0.74 3.84 11.61
N ASP A 204 -1.07 5.00 12.19
CA ASP A 204 -2.32 5.72 11.93
C ASP A 204 -2.46 6.10 10.47
N ILE A 205 -1.39 6.59 9.83
CA ILE A 205 -1.40 7.01 8.42
C ILE A 205 -1.71 5.79 7.55
N ALA A 206 -1.02 4.67 7.76
CA ALA A 206 -1.25 3.45 6.99
C ALA A 206 -2.66 2.88 7.21
N ALA A 207 -3.10 2.76 8.47
CA ALA A 207 -4.41 2.21 8.79
C ALA A 207 -5.56 3.09 8.29
N THR A 208 -5.44 4.41 8.45
CA THR A 208 -6.48 5.37 8.07
C THR A 208 -6.60 5.53 6.56
N ASN A 209 -5.48 5.63 5.83
CA ASN A 209 -5.56 5.74 4.38
C ASN A 209 -6.03 4.44 3.71
N LEU A 210 -5.76 3.27 4.32
CA LEU A 210 -6.38 2.03 3.87
C LEU A 210 -7.90 2.07 4.09
N ARG A 211 -8.35 2.57 5.26
CA ARG A 211 -9.78 2.79 5.53
C ARG A 211 -10.40 3.66 4.45
N TYR A 212 -9.75 4.77 4.09
CA TYR A 212 -10.26 5.67 3.06
C TYR A 212 -10.39 5.00 1.71
N LEU A 213 -9.41 4.20 1.29
CA LEU A 213 -9.52 3.41 0.05
C LEU A 213 -10.73 2.47 0.09
N LEU A 214 -10.92 1.71 1.18
CA LEU A 214 -12.03 0.77 1.31
C LEU A 214 -13.39 1.49 1.28
N LEU A 215 -13.51 2.61 1.99
CA LEU A 215 -14.73 3.43 1.97
C LEU A 215 -14.96 4.09 0.60
N TYR A 216 -13.91 4.52 -0.08
CA TYR A 216 -13.99 5.07 -1.43
C TYR A 216 -14.54 4.03 -2.40
N LEU A 217 -14.08 2.78 -2.34
CA LEU A 217 -14.62 1.69 -3.16
C LEU A 217 -16.11 1.42 -2.84
N ARG A 218 -16.54 1.55 -1.58
CA ARG A 218 -17.96 1.42 -1.21
C ARG A 218 -18.81 2.53 -1.79
N VAL A 219 -18.33 3.77 -1.74
CA VAL A 219 -19.01 4.92 -2.36
C VAL A 219 -19.03 4.78 -3.87
N ALA A 220 -17.93 4.35 -4.48
CA ALA A 220 -17.86 4.08 -5.92
C ALA A 220 -18.97 3.11 -6.34
N LYS A 221 -19.08 1.96 -5.66
CA LYS A 221 -20.11 0.95 -5.97
C LYS A 221 -21.54 1.46 -5.76
N SER A 222 -21.79 2.17 -4.65
CA SER A 222 -23.16 2.52 -4.25
C SER A 222 -23.70 3.80 -4.90
N ARG A 223 -22.82 4.75 -5.25
CA ARG A 223 -23.22 6.09 -5.73
C ARG A 223 -22.67 6.44 -7.11
N HIS A 224 -21.65 5.73 -7.59
CA HIS A 224 -21.00 5.98 -8.88
C HIS A 224 -20.88 4.68 -9.72
N PRO A 225 -21.99 3.99 -10.04
CA PRO A 225 -21.97 2.65 -10.63
C PRO A 225 -21.25 2.57 -11.99
N ASP A 226 -21.32 3.62 -12.81
CA ASP A 226 -20.60 3.70 -14.08
C ASP A 226 -19.08 3.75 -13.86
N TYR A 227 -18.63 4.55 -12.90
CA TYR A 227 -17.23 4.63 -12.52
C TYR A 227 -16.76 3.30 -11.92
N TRP A 228 -17.50 2.73 -10.97
CA TRP A 228 -17.23 1.42 -10.40
C TRP A 228 -17.05 0.34 -11.48
N THR A 229 -17.92 0.33 -12.49
CA THR A 229 -17.87 -0.64 -13.59
C THR A 229 -16.59 -0.48 -14.42
N LYS A 230 -16.11 0.74 -14.62
CA LYS A 230 -14.81 0.99 -15.27
C LYS A 230 -13.67 0.45 -14.41
N ILE A 231 -13.52 0.96 -13.19
CA ILE A 231 -12.36 0.63 -12.34
C ILE A 231 -12.31 -0.83 -11.88
N LYS A 232 -13.45 -1.50 -11.69
CA LYS A 232 -13.51 -2.94 -11.35
C LYS A 232 -13.04 -3.82 -12.50
N ASN A 233 -13.02 -3.32 -13.73
CA ASN A 233 -12.50 -4.05 -14.88
C ASN A 233 -11.03 -3.72 -15.20
N GLU A 234 -10.38 -2.82 -14.45
CA GLU A 234 -8.98 -2.42 -14.67
C GLU A 234 -8.00 -3.36 -13.96
N PRO A 235 -7.29 -4.27 -14.66
CA PRO A 235 -6.49 -5.30 -14.00
C PRO A 235 -5.37 -4.74 -13.14
N LYS A 236 -4.68 -3.70 -13.64
CA LYS A 236 -3.60 -3.03 -12.90
C LYS A 236 -4.10 -2.38 -11.60
N LEU A 237 -5.26 -1.74 -11.64
CA LEU A 237 -5.81 -1.09 -10.46
C LEU A 237 -6.28 -2.11 -9.42
N ARG A 238 -6.89 -3.21 -9.87
CA ARG A 238 -7.25 -4.34 -8.99
C ARG A 238 -6.02 -4.92 -8.29
N GLU A 239 -4.94 -5.13 -9.04
CA GLU A 239 -3.69 -5.66 -8.50
C GLU A 239 -3.03 -4.69 -7.52
N LEU A 240 -3.03 -3.39 -7.84
CA LEU A 240 -2.51 -2.35 -6.95
C LEU A 240 -3.30 -2.29 -5.64
N VAL A 241 -4.64 -2.24 -5.70
CA VAL A 241 -5.51 -2.20 -4.52
C VAL A 241 -5.30 -3.44 -3.64
N LEU A 242 -5.25 -4.63 -4.24
CA LEU A 242 -4.94 -5.86 -3.50
C LEU A 242 -3.57 -5.79 -2.84
N THR A 243 -2.56 -5.34 -3.58
CA THR A 243 -1.18 -5.27 -3.10
C THR A 243 -1.06 -4.27 -1.95
N GLN A 244 -1.67 -3.10 -2.04
CA GLN A 244 -1.69 -2.11 -0.95
C GLN A 244 -2.41 -2.65 0.29
N PHE A 245 -3.54 -3.36 0.14
CA PHE A 245 -4.22 -3.98 1.28
C PHE A 245 -3.32 -5.02 1.98
N LEU A 246 -2.73 -5.96 1.23
CA LEU A 246 -1.87 -7.01 1.80
C LEU A 246 -0.57 -6.45 2.38
N ARG A 247 0.01 -5.43 1.73
CA ARG A 247 1.19 -4.71 2.23
C ARG A 247 0.90 -3.94 3.52
N THR A 248 -0.29 -3.35 3.64
CA THR A 248 -0.74 -2.70 4.89
C THR A 248 -0.78 -3.73 6.01
N ALA A 249 -1.40 -4.90 5.77
CA ALA A 249 -1.47 -5.97 6.76
C ALA A 249 -0.07 -6.43 7.21
N TYR A 250 0.83 -6.65 6.25
CA TYR A 250 2.21 -7.06 6.51
C TYR A 250 2.95 -6.07 7.42
N TRP A 251 2.91 -4.77 7.11
CA TRP A 251 3.65 -3.78 7.89
C TRP A 251 2.99 -3.41 9.22
N LEU A 252 1.66 -3.46 9.31
CA LEU A 252 0.96 -3.30 10.59
C LEU A 252 1.23 -4.46 11.54
N GLU A 253 1.36 -5.70 11.05
CA GLU A 253 1.78 -6.84 11.86
C GLU A 253 3.21 -6.66 12.36
N LYS A 254 4.15 -6.32 11.49
CA LYS A 254 5.56 -6.12 11.87
C LYS A 254 5.80 -4.98 12.84
N SER A 255 4.98 -3.93 12.78
CA SER A 255 5.10 -2.79 13.68
C SER A 255 4.25 -2.90 14.96
N ALA A 256 3.45 -3.97 15.10
CA ALA A 256 2.57 -4.17 16.26
C ALA A 256 3.31 -4.18 17.63
N PRO A 257 4.55 -4.70 17.75
CA PRO A 257 5.31 -4.62 19.00
C PRO A 257 5.69 -3.19 19.43
N TYR A 258 5.51 -2.20 18.55
CA TYR A 258 5.96 -0.83 18.73
C TYR A 258 4.81 0.18 18.69
N THR A 259 3.57 -0.25 18.93
CA THR A 259 2.37 0.61 18.88
C THR A 259 2.53 1.86 19.72
N GLY A 260 3.04 1.76 20.94
CA GLY A 260 3.26 2.91 21.83
C GLY A 260 4.30 3.94 21.34
N LYS A 261 5.04 3.65 20.25
CA LYS A 261 5.98 4.59 19.61
C LYS A 261 5.58 5.01 18.21
N LEU A 262 4.91 4.12 17.46
CA LEU A 262 4.67 4.27 16.03
C LEU A 262 3.21 4.55 15.69
N GLY A 263 2.31 4.55 16.67
CA GLY A 263 0.92 4.86 16.46
C GLY A 263 0.24 5.48 17.67
N SER A 264 -0.91 6.10 17.43
CA SER A 264 -1.82 6.48 18.51
C SER A 264 -2.49 5.23 19.11
N PRO A 265 -3.15 5.38 20.28
CA PRO A 265 -3.99 4.33 20.85
C PRO A 265 -5.12 3.84 19.93
N ASP A 266 -5.50 4.63 18.92
CA ASP A 266 -6.60 4.28 18.02
C ASP A 266 -6.15 3.52 16.76
N ALA A 267 -4.84 3.46 16.45
CA ALA A 267 -4.34 2.81 15.23
C ALA A 267 -4.82 1.36 15.06
N ASP A 268 -4.85 0.58 16.15
CA ASP A 268 -5.31 -0.82 16.12
C ASP A 268 -6.84 -0.90 15.97
N ARG A 269 -7.58 0.07 16.53
CA ARG A 269 -9.03 0.16 16.39
C ARG A 269 -9.41 0.51 14.96
N ILE A 270 -8.71 1.46 14.35
CA ILE A 270 -8.85 1.80 12.92
C ILE A 270 -8.56 0.57 12.07
N THR A 271 -7.45 -0.12 12.36
CA THR A 271 -7.08 -1.36 11.67
C THR A 271 -8.19 -2.39 11.75
N ALA A 272 -8.81 -2.60 12.91
CA ALA A 272 -9.94 -3.52 13.05
C ALA A 272 -11.13 -3.14 12.15
N THR A 273 -11.43 -1.85 11.98
CA THR A 273 -12.52 -1.41 11.07
C THR A 273 -12.23 -1.72 9.60
N ASN A 274 -10.96 -1.77 9.18
CA ASN A 274 -10.59 -2.15 7.80
C ASN A 274 -10.97 -3.60 7.47
N TYR A 275 -11.13 -4.45 8.49
CA TYR A 275 -11.54 -5.85 8.36
C TYR A 275 -13.03 -6.08 8.67
N SER A 276 -13.87 -5.03 8.67
CA SER A 276 -15.33 -5.21 8.75
C SER A 276 -15.83 -6.03 7.56
N ALA A 277 -16.96 -6.73 7.73
CA ALA A 277 -17.53 -7.58 6.69
C ALA A 277 -17.79 -6.81 5.38
N GLU A 278 -18.28 -5.57 5.48
CA GLU A 278 -18.55 -4.70 4.33
C GLU A 278 -17.27 -4.28 3.59
N ASN A 279 -16.21 -4.00 4.34
CA ASN A 279 -14.92 -3.58 3.79
C ASN A 279 -14.17 -4.75 3.14
N ILE A 280 -14.26 -5.95 3.70
CA ILE A 280 -13.72 -7.15 3.06
C ILE A 280 -14.55 -7.50 1.82
N ALA A 281 -15.87 -7.48 1.90
CA ALA A 281 -16.73 -7.79 0.76
C ALA A 281 -16.48 -6.86 -0.45
N ILE A 282 -16.30 -5.55 -0.22
CA ILE A 282 -16.01 -4.61 -1.32
C ILE A 282 -14.63 -4.86 -1.93
N LEU A 283 -13.61 -5.18 -1.10
CA LEU A 283 -12.27 -5.48 -1.57
C LEU A 283 -12.23 -6.76 -2.39
N GLU A 284 -12.84 -7.83 -1.90
CA GLU A 284 -12.88 -9.12 -2.58
C GLU A 284 -13.66 -9.02 -3.90
N GLU A 285 -14.75 -8.26 -3.90
CA GLU A 285 -15.50 -8.00 -5.13
C GLU A 285 -14.68 -7.18 -6.13
N PHE A 286 -14.00 -6.13 -5.69
CA PHE A 286 -13.18 -5.27 -6.55
C PHE A 286 -12.01 -6.06 -7.16
N THR A 287 -11.26 -6.76 -6.31
CA THR A 287 -10.03 -7.44 -6.70
C THR A 287 -10.29 -8.80 -7.35
N GLY A 288 -11.45 -9.42 -7.08
CA GLY A 288 -11.76 -10.79 -7.49
C GLY A 288 -10.93 -11.84 -6.74
N ARG A 289 -10.37 -11.49 -5.58
CA ARG A 289 -9.54 -12.36 -4.74
C ARG A 289 -10.12 -12.39 -3.34
N ARG A 290 -10.24 -13.60 -2.78
CA ARG A 290 -10.61 -13.74 -1.37
C ARG A 290 -9.39 -13.53 -0.50
N VAL A 291 -9.51 -12.76 0.58
CA VAL A 291 -8.39 -12.42 1.47
C VAL A 291 -8.50 -13.14 2.80
N ARG A 292 -7.36 -13.40 3.44
CA ARG A 292 -7.35 -13.90 4.81
C ARG A 292 -7.68 -12.77 5.78
N THR A 293 -8.60 -13.05 6.69
CA THR A 293 -9.02 -12.14 7.77
C THR A 293 -8.63 -12.65 9.16
N ASP A 294 -8.07 -13.85 9.21
CA ASP A 294 -7.65 -14.58 10.39
C ASP A 294 -6.13 -14.40 10.62
N THR A 295 -5.34 -15.48 10.46
CA THR A 295 -3.89 -15.50 10.43
C THR A 295 -3.36 -15.17 9.03
N GLN A 296 -2.15 -14.63 8.93
CA GLN A 296 -1.51 -14.30 7.65
C GLN A 296 -2.36 -13.35 6.79
N LYS A 297 -2.82 -12.24 7.40
CA LYS A 297 -3.68 -11.23 6.74
C LYS A 297 -3.03 -10.55 5.52
N ASN A 298 -1.74 -10.79 5.30
CA ASN A 298 -0.98 -10.40 4.11
C ASN A 298 -1.12 -11.41 2.94
N CYS A 299 -2.03 -12.39 3.02
CA CYS A 299 -2.27 -13.39 1.97
C CYS A 299 -3.72 -13.47 1.49
N THR A 300 -3.92 -13.94 0.25
CA THR A 300 -5.21 -14.44 -0.24
C THR A 300 -5.49 -15.87 0.22
N LEU A 301 -6.73 -16.33 0.06
CA LEU A 301 -7.10 -17.75 0.16
C LEU A 301 -6.65 -18.55 -1.07
#